data_AF-A0A7W2Q0I3-F1
#
_entry.id   AF-A0A7W2Q0I3-F1
#
_cell.length_a   1.000
_cell.length_b   1.000
_cell.length_c   1.000
_cell.angle_alpha   90.00
_cell.angle_beta   90.00
_cell.angle_gamma   90.00
#
_symmetry.space_group_name_H-M   'P 1'
#
loop_
_entity.id
_entity.type
_entity.pdbx_description
1 polymer ?
#
loop_
_entity_poly.entity_id
_entity_poly.type
_entity_poly.pdbx_seq_one_letter_code
_entity_poly.pdbx_strand_id
1 'polypeptide(L)'
;MSQDSIKGVAKRVCDILRIRKSSFRRKQTESLVSRFEHYGINIDVIEDQDWIDATRATVDPQSGMIYVPQKLYSDLCRGRAEAIRIFLHEIGHIVLGHRPLLHFAETIPTKIEDSEWQADYFADAILDLIGMPKVEVQMEFRF
;
A
#
# COMPACT_ATOMS: atom_id res chain seq x y z
N MET A 1 -16.78 -3.16 -0.41
CA MET A 1 -16.47 -4.36 0.42
C MET A 1 -16.55 -4.00 1.90
N SER A 2 -17.03 -4.85 2.83
CA SER A 2 -17.21 -4.45 4.24
C SER A 2 -15.88 -4.27 5.02
N GLN A 3 -15.90 -3.47 6.10
CA GLN A 3 -14.76 -3.26 6.99
C GLN A 3 -14.19 -4.56 7.58
N ASP A 4 -15.05 -5.46 8.06
CA ASP A 4 -14.61 -6.74 8.62
C ASP A 4 -13.95 -7.63 7.56
N SER A 5 -14.43 -7.54 6.31
CA SER A 5 -13.79 -8.23 5.18
C SER A 5 -12.38 -7.71 4.94
N ILE A 6 -12.20 -6.38 4.93
CA ILE A 6 -10.88 -5.75 4.74
C ILE A 6 -9.92 -6.13 5.87
N LYS A 7 -10.37 -6.07 7.13
CA LYS A 7 -9.58 -6.54 8.28
C LYS A 7 -9.20 -8.02 8.17
N GLY A 8 -10.13 -8.84 7.69
CA GLY A 8 -9.87 -10.25 7.41
C GLY A 8 -8.78 -10.45 6.35
N VAL A 9 -8.78 -9.64 5.28
CA VAL A 9 -7.70 -9.65 4.27
C VAL A 9 -6.38 -9.18 4.88
N ALA A 10 -6.37 -8.04 5.59
CA ALA A 10 -5.18 -7.50 6.26
C ALA A 10 -4.52 -8.54 7.17
N LYS A 11 -5.32 -9.23 7.99
CA LYS A 11 -4.82 -10.32 8.86
C LYS A 11 -4.18 -11.46 8.04
N ARG A 12 -4.85 -11.93 6.98
CA ARG A 12 -4.30 -12.99 6.12
C ARG A 12 -2.99 -12.57 5.45
N VAL A 13 -2.89 -11.33 4.99
CA VAL A 13 -1.66 -10.77 4.41
C VAL A 13 -0.54 -10.77 5.44
N CYS A 14 -0.80 -10.30 6.67
CA CYS A 14 0.17 -10.37 7.76
C CYS A 14 0.63 -11.80 8.04
N ASP A 15 -0.28 -12.76 8.07
CA ASP A 15 0.02 -14.17 8.38
C ASP A 15 0.86 -14.83 7.27
N ILE A 16 0.44 -14.68 6.00
CA ILE A 16 1.10 -15.29 4.83
C ILE A 16 2.49 -14.67 4.61
N LEU A 17 2.59 -13.35 4.63
CA LEU A 17 3.84 -12.63 4.37
C LEU A 17 4.69 -12.40 5.64
N ARG A 18 4.20 -12.89 6.78
CA ARG A 18 4.84 -12.75 8.11
C ARG A 18 5.23 -11.29 8.39
N ILE A 19 4.31 -10.37 8.11
CA ILE A 19 4.53 -8.94 8.33
C ILE A 19 4.55 -8.68 9.83
N ARG A 20 5.61 -8.03 10.29
CA ARG A 20 5.82 -7.59 11.67
C ARG A 20 6.41 -6.19 11.64
N LYS A 21 6.38 -5.48 12.76
CA LYS A 21 7.08 -4.19 12.90
C LYS A 21 8.56 -4.25 12.51
N SER A 22 9.23 -5.36 12.82
CA SER A 22 10.64 -5.58 12.45
C SER A 22 10.88 -5.80 10.95
N SER A 23 9.83 -6.09 10.18
CA SER A 23 9.92 -6.30 8.72
C SER A 23 10.28 -5.02 7.97
N PHE A 24 10.13 -3.85 8.59
CA PHE A 24 10.46 -2.55 8.01
C PHE A 24 11.80 -1.99 8.50
N ARG A 25 12.77 -2.89 8.72
CA ARG A 25 14.18 -2.55 8.95
C ARG A 25 14.95 -2.92 7.69
N ARG A 26 15.89 -2.10 7.25
CA ARG A 26 16.64 -2.25 5.96
C ARG A 26 16.74 -3.68 5.39
N LYS A 27 17.50 -4.59 6.02
CA LYS A 27 17.69 -5.97 5.50
C LYS A 27 16.40 -6.82 5.48
N GLN A 28 15.45 -6.50 6.34
CA GLN A 28 14.19 -7.21 6.51
C GLN A 28 13.14 -6.65 5.55
N THR A 29 13.27 -5.38 5.16
CA THR A 29 12.45 -4.76 4.11
C THR A 29 12.74 -5.40 2.76
N GLU A 30 14.02 -5.59 2.41
CA GLU A 30 14.41 -6.34 1.19
C GLU A 30 13.81 -7.76 1.19
N SER A 31 13.90 -8.45 2.33
CA SER A 31 13.28 -9.77 2.48
C SER A 31 11.74 -9.73 2.40
N LEU A 32 11.10 -8.65 2.86
CA LEU A 32 9.67 -8.46 2.76
C LEU A 32 9.25 -8.22 1.30
N VAL A 33 9.97 -7.36 0.58
CA VAL A 33 9.77 -7.08 -0.85
C VAL A 33 9.89 -8.36 -1.66
N SER A 34 10.95 -9.14 -1.43
CA SER A 34 11.12 -10.44 -2.11
C SER A 34 9.97 -11.42 -1.84
N ARG A 35 9.34 -11.37 -0.65
CA ARG A 35 8.12 -12.16 -0.39
C ARG A 35 6.94 -11.65 -1.20
N PHE A 36 6.73 -10.34 -1.32
CA PHE A 36 5.68 -9.79 -2.18
C PHE A 36 5.87 -10.20 -3.63
N GLU A 37 7.09 -10.10 -4.16
CA GLU A 37 7.45 -10.49 -5.53
C GLU A 37 7.18 -11.97 -5.78
N HIS A 38 7.48 -12.83 -4.81
CA HIS A 38 7.16 -14.26 -4.88
C HIS A 38 5.66 -14.54 -5.05
N TYR A 39 4.79 -13.65 -4.55
CA TYR A 39 3.33 -13.73 -4.73
C TYR A 39 2.83 -12.90 -5.92
N GLY A 40 3.71 -12.43 -6.80
CA GLY A 40 3.37 -11.69 -8.01
C GLY A 40 3.11 -10.20 -7.80
N ILE A 41 3.48 -9.65 -6.63
CA ILE A 41 3.43 -8.21 -6.36
C ILE A 41 4.86 -7.66 -6.43
N ASN A 42 5.18 -6.98 -7.51
CA ASN A 42 6.54 -6.53 -7.81
C ASN A 42 6.71 -5.07 -7.41
N ILE A 43 7.90 -4.73 -6.89
CA ILE A 43 8.23 -3.37 -6.45
C ILE A 43 9.38 -2.88 -7.32
N ASP A 44 9.16 -1.79 -8.05
CA ASP A 44 10.20 -1.12 -8.82
C ASP A 44 10.56 0.20 -8.16
N VAL A 45 11.85 0.41 -7.94
CA VAL A 45 12.38 1.59 -7.26
C VAL A 45 12.98 2.51 -8.31
N ILE A 46 12.36 3.68 -8.49
CA ILE A 46 12.75 4.67 -9.49
C ILE A 46 13.61 5.73 -8.82
N GLU A 47 14.67 6.16 -9.48
CA GLU A 47 15.50 7.29 -9.02
C GLU A 47 14.64 8.56 -8.88
N ASP A 48 14.84 9.31 -7.79
CA ASP A 48 13.96 10.45 -7.45
C ASP A 48 13.89 11.52 -8.57
N GLN A 49 14.97 11.66 -9.36
CA GLN A 49 15.06 12.58 -10.49
C GLN A 49 14.24 12.15 -11.72
N ASP A 50 13.97 10.85 -11.83
CA ASP A 50 13.21 10.23 -12.92
C ASP A 50 11.73 10.02 -12.50
N TRP A 51 11.39 10.33 -11.25
CA TRP A 51 10.02 10.30 -10.73
C TRP A 51 9.23 11.51 -11.22
N ILE A 52 8.44 11.31 -12.27
CA ILE A 52 7.61 12.36 -12.91
C ILE A 52 6.16 12.38 -12.43
N ASP A 53 5.78 11.45 -11.55
CA ASP A 53 4.42 11.37 -11.01
C ASP A 53 4.22 12.40 -9.87
N ALA A 54 3.01 12.95 -9.77
CA ALA A 54 2.63 13.87 -8.70
C ALA A 54 2.35 13.13 -7.38
N THR A 55 2.14 11.82 -7.44
CA THR A 55 1.88 10.95 -6.29
C THR A 55 3.16 10.48 -5.61
N ARG A 56 3.05 9.99 -4.38
CA ARG A 56 4.22 9.50 -3.62
C ARG A 56 4.64 8.08 -3.99
N ALA A 57 3.72 7.32 -4.56
CA ALA A 57 3.90 5.99 -5.14
C ALA A 57 2.76 5.79 -6.14
N THR A 58 2.94 4.88 -7.10
CA THR A 58 1.87 4.52 -8.03
C THR A 58 1.82 3.02 -8.23
N VAL A 59 0.65 2.51 -8.57
CA VAL A 59 0.39 1.08 -8.72
C VAL A 59 -0.28 0.80 -10.06
N ASP A 60 0.16 -0.27 -10.71
CA ASP A 60 -0.58 -0.93 -11.79
C ASP A 60 -1.14 -2.26 -11.27
N PRO A 61 -2.42 -2.29 -10.86
CA PRO A 61 -3.04 -3.49 -10.31
C PRO A 61 -3.18 -4.63 -11.32
N GLN A 62 -3.09 -4.37 -12.63
CA GLN A 62 -3.21 -5.41 -13.65
C GLN A 62 -1.93 -6.24 -13.76
N SER A 63 -0.78 -5.57 -13.72
CA SER A 63 0.53 -6.22 -13.75
C SER A 63 1.06 -6.59 -12.37
N GLY A 64 0.42 -6.08 -11.30
CA GLY A 64 0.88 -6.26 -9.92
C GLY A 64 2.14 -5.45 -9.62
N MET A 65 2.40 -4.39 -10.38
CA MET A 65 3.58 -3.53 -10.23
C MET A 65 3.27 -2.36 -9.29
N ILE A 66 4.16 -2.12 -8.34
CA ILE A 66 4.19 -0.91 -7.51
C ILE A 66 5.47 -0.17 -7.82
N TYR A 67 5.35 1.10 -8.17
CA TYR A 67 6.49 1.98 -8.43
C TYR A 67 6.64 2.95 -7.25
N VAL A 68 7.87 3.07 -6.75
CA VAL A 68 8.18 3.96 -5.63
C VAL A 68 9.43 4.79 -5.93
N PRO A 69 9.48 6.07 -5.55
CA PRO A 69 10.71 6.84 -5.62
C PRO A 69 11.71 6.34 -4.57
N GLN A 70 13.00 6.41 -4.90
CA GLN A 70 14.12 5.97 -4.06
C GLN A 70 14.05 6.54 -2.63
N LYS A 71 13.63 7.80 -2.47
CA LYS A 71 13.41 8.42 -1.17
C LYS A 71 12.33 7.69 -0.35
N LEU A 72 11.18 7.39 -0.94
CA LEU A 72 10.11 6.67 -0.24
C LEU A 72 10.56 5.27 0.15
N TYR A 73 11.25 4.56 -0.75
CA TYR A 73 11.79 3.24 -0.48
C TYR A 73 12.84 3.25 0.66
N SER A 74 13.69 4.27 0.69
CA SER A 74 14.66 4.49 1.77
C SER A 74 13.97 4.74 3.12
N ASP A 75 12.90 5.53 3.14
CA ASP A 75 12.12 5.80 4.35
C ASP A 75 11.32 4.58 4.82
N LEU A 76 10.81 3.77 3.89
CA LEU A 76 10.24 2.45 4.16
C LEU A 76 11.27 1.54 4.86
N CYS A 77 12.49 1.49 4.34
CA CYS A 77 13.61 0.73 4.91
C CYS A 77 14.05 1.22 6.30
N ARG A 78 13.78 2.49 6.62
CA ARG A 78 14.05 3.11 7.93
C ARG A 78 12.90 2.95 8.91
N GLY A 79 11.80 2.32 8.49
CA GLY A 79 10.64 2.09 9.34
C GLY A 79 9.81 3.35 9.60
N ARG A 80 9.87 4.35 8.70
CA ARG A 80 9.02 5.55 8.81
C ARG A 80 7.56 5.14 8.64
N ALA A 81 6.74 5.38 9.66
CA ALA A 81 5.35 4.94 9.69
C ALA A 81 4.55 5.42 8.46
N GLU A 82 4.79 6.65 8.02
CA GLU A 82 4.15 7.22 6.84
C GLU A 82 4.52 6.48 5.55
N ALA A 83 5.81 6.22 5.32
CA ALA A 83 6.27 5.47 4.15
C ALA A 83 5.74 4.03 4.15
N ILE A 84 5.65 3.41 5.33
CA ILE A 84 5.02 2.08 5.49
C ILE A 84 3.54 2.15 5.14
N ARG A 85 2.82 3.16 5.62
CA ARG A 85 1.38 3.32 5.33
C ARG A 85 1.12 3.45 3.84
N ILE A 86 1.89 4.31 3.14
CA ILE A 86 1.79 4.51 1.69
C ILE A 86 2.08 3.21 0.96
N PHE A 87 3.17 2.52 1.31
CA PHE A 87 3.49 1.23 0.70
C PHE A 87 2.36 0.20 0.89
N LEU A 88 1.78 0.11 2.10
CA LEU A 88 0.66 -0.78 2.38
C LEU A 88 -0.63 -0.37 1.68
N HIS A 89 -0.83 0.92 1.43
CA HIS A 89 -1.96 1.45 0.65
C HIS A 89 -1.90 0.92 -0.79
N GLU A 90 -0.74 1.00 -1.45
CA GLU A 90 -0.55 0.45 -2.80
C GLU A 90 -0.75 -1.07 -2.85
N ILE A 91 -0.25 -1.80 -1.84
CA ILE A 91 -0.55 -3.22 -1.68
C ILE A 91 -2.06 -3.46 -1.56
N GLY A 92 -2.76 -2.58 -0.82
CA GLY A 92 -4.21 -2.59 -0.68
C GLY A 92 -4.94 -2.56 -2.03
N HIS A 93 -4.52 -1.71 -2.96
CA HIS A 93 -5.10 -1.69 -4.31
C HIS A 93 -5.02 -3.05 -5.00
N ILE A 94 -3.88 -3.74 -4.90
CA ILE A 94 -3.70 -5.05 -5.53
C ILE A 94 -4.51 -6.13 -4.82
N VAL A 95 -4.35 -6.29 -3.51
CA VAL A 95 -4.92 -7.42 -2.76
C VAL A 95 -6.42 -7.34 -2.57
N LEU A 96 -7.00 -6.13 -2.62
CA LEU A 96 -8.44 -5.92 -2.59
C LEU A 96 -9.06 -5.99 -4.00
N GLY A 97 -8.23 -6.18 -5.03
CA GLY A 97 -8.68 -6.28 -6.42
C GLY A 97 -9.21 -4.97 -6.97
N HIS A 98 -8.75 -3.82 -6.44
CA HIS A 98 -9.09 -2.52 -7.00
C HIS A 98 -8.46 -2.44 -8.39
N ARG A 99 -9.29 -2.26 -9.41
CA ARG A 99 -8.82 -1.84 -10.74
C ARG A 99 -8.92 -0.33 -10.78
N PRO A 100 -7.99 0.40 -11.43
CA PRO A 100 -8.23 1.79 -11.78
C PRO A 100 -9.36 1.79 -12.82
N LEU A 101 -10.60 1.77 -12.33
CA LEU A 101 -11.77 2.05 -13.14
C LEU A 101 -11.75 3.56 -13.27
N LEU A 102 -11.41 4.07 -14.45
CA LEU A 102 -11.76 5.42 -14.87
C LEU A 102 -13.24 5.62 -14.50
N HIS A 103 -13.49 6.43 -13.48
CA HIS A 103 -14.83 6.66 -12.95
C HIS A 103 -15.68 7.40 -14.00
N PHE A 104 -16.37 6.65 -14.85
CA PHE A 104 -17.60 7.09 -15.50
C PHE A 104 -18.81 6.54 -14.73
N ALA A 105 -18.85 6.80 -13.42
CA ALA A 105 -20.02 6.49 -12.60
C ALA A 105 -20.71 7.81 -12.24
N GLU A 106 -21.95 7.99 -12.70
CA GLU A 106 -22.79 9.17 -12.46
C GLU A 106 -23.32 9.27 -11.01
N THR A 107 -22.83 8.43 -10.09
CA THR A 107 -23.29 8.36 -8.70
C THR A 107 -22.13 8.49 -7.72
N ILE A 108 -22.32 9.32 -6.68
CA ILE A 108 -21.33 9.54 -5.62
C ILE A 108 -21.18 8.23 -4.84
N PRO A 109 -20.02 7.57 -4.87
CA PRO A 109 -19.82 6.30 -4.15
C PRO A 109 -19.94 6.52 -2.64
N THR A 110 -20.54 5.57 -1.92
CA THR A 110 -20.41 5.54 -0.45
C THR A 110 -18.95 5.21 -0.08
N LYS A 111 -18.45 5.62 1.09
CA LYS A 111 -17.04 5.36 1.50
C LYS A 111 -16.60 3.89 1.36
N ILE A 112 -17.55 2.95 1.47
CA ILE A 112 -17.32 1.49 1.39
C ILE A 112 -17.14 1.00 -0.06
N GLU A 113 -17.52 1.83 -1.03
CA GLU A 113 -17.38 1.62 -2.48
C GLU A 113 -16.19 2.38 -3.05
N ASP A 114 -15.64 3.34 -2.30
CA ASP A 114 -14.43 4.10 -2.64
C ASP A 114 -13.17 3.22 -2.45
N SER A 115 -12.42 2.99 -3.53
CA SER A 115 -11.21 2.18 -3.53
C SER A 115 -10.07 2.79 -2.72
N GLU A 116 -9.99 4.12 -2.67
CA GLU A 116 -8.95 4.84 -1.93
C GLU A 116 -9.18 4.67 -0.43
N TRP A 117 -10.42 4.88 0.00
CA TRP A 117 -10.80 4.67 1.39
C TRP A 117 -10.57 3.22 1.84
N GLN A 118 -10.87 2.24 0.98
CA GLN A 118 -10.63 0.83 1.27
C GLN A 118 -9.13 0.51 1.39
N ALA A 119 -8.29 1.07 0.52
CA ALA A 119 -6.84 0.90 0.57
C ALA A 119 -6.23 1.55 1.83
N ASP A 120 -6.68 2.75 2.18
CA ASP A 120 -6.33 3.43 3.43
C ASP A 120 -6.72 2.59 4.66
N TYR A 121 -7.95 2.10 4.69
CA TYR A 121 -8.43 1.28 5.80
C TYR A 121 -7.66 -0.04 5.93
N PHE A 122 -7.28 -0.64 4.80
CA PHE A 122 -6.41 -1.82 4.78
C PHE A 122 -5.02 -1.52 5.35
N ALA A 123 -4.39 -0.43 4.93
CA ALA A 123 -3.08 -0.02 5.44
C ALA A 123 -3.13 0.22 6.96
N ASP A 124 -4.14 0.95 7.43
CA ASP A 124 -4.34 1.24 8.85
C ASP A 124 -4.59 -0.05 9.67
N ALA A 125 -5.36 -0.99 9.12
CA ALA A 125 -5.58 -2.29 9.77
C ALA A 125 -4.29 -3.10 9.93
N ILE A 126 -3.39 -3.09 8.93
CA ILE A 126 -2.08 -3.74 9.06
C ILE A 126 -1.22 -3.04 10.10
N LEU A 127 -1.17 -1.70 10.10
CA LEU A 127 -0.41 -0.94 11.11
C LEU A 127 -0.87 -1.26 12.54
N ASP A 128 -2.19 -1.33 12.75
CA ASP A 128 -2.79 -1.73 14.02
C ASP A 128 -2.37 -3.16 14.41
N LEU A 129 -2.42 -4.11 13.48
CA LEU A 129 -2.02 -5.51 13.72
C LEU A 129 -0.55 -5.66 14.12
N ILE A 130 0.34 -4.82 13.60
CA ILE A 130 1.78 -4.90 13.87
C ILE A 130 2.26 -3.94 14.98
N GLY A 131 1.36 -3.19 15.61
CA GLY A 131 1.68 -2.26 16.70
C GLY A 131 2.51 -1.04 16.26
N MET A 132 2.16 -0.48 15.09
CA MET A 132 2.74 0.76 14.57
C MET A 132 1.80 1.95 14.85
N PRO A 133 2.36 3.17 15.04
CA PRO A 133 1.53 4.34 15.24
C PRO A 133 0.70 4.65 13.99
N LYS A 134 -0.54 5.11 14.19
CA LYS A 134 -1.36 5.66 13.11
C LYS A 134 -0.71 6.92 12.56
N VAL A 135 -0.82 7.10 11.26
CA VAL A 135 -0.34 8.29 10.57
C VAL A 135 -1.57 9.04 10.08
N GLU A 136 -1.61 10.36 10.25
CA GLU A 136 -2.70 11.17 9.74
C GLU A 136 -2.70 11.12 8.20
N VAL A 137 -3.90 10.96 7.63
CA VAL A 137 -4.10 10.89 6.18
C VAL A 137 -3.80 12.26 5.58
N GLN A 138 -2.67 12.39 4.89
CA GLN A 138 -2.54 13.48 3.90
C GLN A 138 -3.32 13.02 2.67
N MET A 139 -4.49 13.63 2.44
CA MET A 139 -5.29 13.40 1.24
C MET A 139 -4.44 13.73 0.01
N GLU A 140 -4.10 12.71 -0.79
CA GLU A 140 -3.55 12.93 -2.12
C GLU A 140 -4.71 13.36 -3.02
N PHE A 141 -4.76 14.64 -3.36
CA PHE A 141 -5.67 15.13 -4.39
C PHE A 141 -5.18 14.59 -5.73
N ARG A 142 -5.87 13.57 -6.27
CA ARG A 142 -5.80 13.25 -7.69
C ARG A 142 -6.53 14.36 -8.46
N PHE A 143 -5.79 15.24 -9.12
CA PHE A 143 -6.33 16.24 -10.04
C PHE A 143 -6.49 15.67 -11.45
#